data_AF-A0A9R0T7C2-F1
#
_entry.id   AF-A0A9R0T7C2-F1
#
_cell.length_a   1.000
_cell.length_b   1.000
_cell.length_c   1.000
_cell.angle_alpha   90.00
_cell.angle_beta   90.00
_cell.angle_gamma   90.00
#
_symmetry.space_group_name_H-M   'P 1'
#
loop_
_entity.id
_entity.type
_entity.pdbx_description
1 polymer ?
#
loop_
_entity_poly.entity_id
_entity_poly.type
_entity_poly.pdbx_seq_one_letter_code
_entity_poly.pdbx_strand_id
1 'polypeptide(L)'
;MDGDGRSDDCDAGGEWIWVRRPQEAEAAAAAAGWPAEEARPLKVVFAAPARYFTDAAPIGNGRLGALVWGGVTSEKLQLNRN
;
A
#
# COMPACT_ATOMS: atom_id res chain seq x y z
N MET A 1 -11.96 -43.72 -38.14
CA MET A 1 -12.23 -42.65 -39.11
C MET A 1 -13.01 -41.54 -38.44
N ASP A 2 -12.43 -40.51 -37.85
CA ASP A 2 -11.24 -40.34 -37.03
C ASP A 2 -11.61 -39.14 -36.16
N GLY A 3 -11.37 -39.26 -34.86
CA GLY A 3 -11.74 -38.24 -33.89
C GLY A 3 -10.48 -37.81 -33.17
N ASP A 4 -10.05 -36.57 -33.41
CA ASP A 4 -8.99 -35.90 -32.66
C ASP A 4 -8.75 -34.48 -33.21
N GLY A 5 -9.78 -33.63 -33.02
CA GLY A 5 -9.60 -32.18 -33.00
C GLY A 5 -8.87 -31.78 -31.72
N ARG A 6 -7.54 -31.68 -31.84
CA ARG A 6 -6.55 -31.13 -30.91
C ARG A 6 -7.11 -29.99 -30.05
N SER A 7 -7.34 -30.24 -28.76
CA SER A 7 -7.43 -29.19 -27.75
C SER A 7 -6.02 -28.69 -27.48
N ASP A 8 -5.79 -27.40 -27.73
CA ASP A 8 -4.60 -26.68 -27.29
C ASP A 8 -4.60 -26.62 -25.76
N ASP A 9 -3.96 -27.62 -25.12
CA ASP A 9 -3.62 -27.59 -23.71
C ASP A 9 -2.47 -26.59 -23.50
N CYS A 10 -2.86 -25.36 -23.14
CA CYS A 10 -1.96 -24.33 -22.64
C CYS A 10 -1.77 -24.47 -21.13
N ASP A 11 -1.00 -25.46 -20.70
CA ASP A 11 -0.49 -25.52 -19.32
C ASP A 11 0.85 -24.78 -19.23
N ALA A 12 0.78 -23.49 -18.90
CA ALA A 12 1.94 -22.71 -18.48
C ALA A 12 2.38 -23.18 -17.09
N GLY A 13 3.17 -24.25 -17.05
CA GLY A 13 3.74 -24.83 -15.85
C GLY A 13 4.72 -23.88 -15.16
N GLY A 14 4.20 -23.05 -14.24
CA GLY A 14 5.03 -22.37 -13.24
C GLY A 14 5.62 -23.41 -12.28
N GLU A 15 6.95 -23.51 -12.24
CA GLU A 15 7.65 -24.42 -11.36
C GLU A 15 7.47 -23.99 -9.89
N TRP A 16 6.86 -24.87 -9.09
CA TRP A 16 6.67 -24.63 -7.66
C TRP A 16 7.98 -24.89 -6.91
N ILE A 17 8.45 -23.89 -6.17
CA ILE A 17 9.58 -24.05 -5.25
C ILE A 17 9.06 -24.40 -3.86
N TRP A 18 9.37 -25.62 -3.42
CA TRP A 18 9.06 -26.07 -2.07
C TRP A 18 10.02 -25.43 -1.07
N VAL A 19 9.49 -24.53 -0.23
CA VAL A 19 10.25 -23.99 0.91
C VAL A 19 10.21 -24.98 2.06
N ARG A 20 11.34 -25.16 2.75
CA ARG A 20 11.43 -26.02 3.94
C ARG A 20 10.34 -25.64 4.95
N ARG A 21 9.77 -26.63 5.62
CA ARG A 21 8.93 -26.32 6.79
C ARG A 21 9.79 -25.61 7.84
N PRO A 22 9.36 -24.44 8.34
CA PRO A 22 10.06 -23.78 9.41
C PRO A 22 10.11 -24.71 10.62
N GLN A 23 11.24 -24.72 11.33
CA GLN A 23 11.38 -25.52 12.54
C GLN A 23 10.41 -24.99 13.60
N GLU A 24 10.00 -25.82 14.57
CA GLU A 24 9.03 -25.41 15.61
C GLU A 24 9.45 -24.13 16.34
N ALA A 25 10.75 -23.91 16.53
CA ALA A 25 11.28 -22.68 17.11
C ALA A 25 11.08 -21.44 16.19
N GLU A 26 11.22 -21.60 14.87
CA GLU A 26 11.00 -20.54 13.88
C GLU A 26 9.50 -20.25 13.73
N ALA A 27 8.67 -21.30 13.76
CA ALA A 27 7.21 -21.18 13.77
C ALA A 27 6.72 -20.50 15.06
N ALA A 28 7.31 -20.85 16.21
CA ALA A 28 7.02 -20.22 17.50
C ALA A 28 7.45 -18.75 17.52
N ALA A 29 8.61 -18.40 16.94
CA ALA A 29 9.06 -17.01 16.83
C ALA A 29 8.18 -16.19 15.88
N ALA A 30 7.71 -16.76 14.77
CA ALA A 30 6.75 -16.11 13.88
C ALA A 30 5.36 -15.96 14.54
N ALA A 31 4.93 -16.95 15.32
CA ALA A 31 3.67 -16.93 16.06
C ALA A 31 3.70 -16.02 17.29
N ALA A 32 4.88 -15.79 17.89
CA ALA A 32 5.08 -14.90 19.03
C ALA A 32 4.75 -13.43 18.72
N GLY A 33 4.49 -13.11 17.45
CA GLY A 33 4.14 -11.77 17.01
C GLY A 33 5.34 -10.83 17.06
N TRP A 34 5.27 -9.75 16.31
CA TRP A 34 6.19 -8.64 16.56
C TRP A 34 5.81 -8.01 17.90
N PRO A 35 6.79 -7.62 18.73
CA PRO A 35 6.49 -6.85 19.92
C PRO A 35 5.63 -5.67 19.50
N ALA A 36 4.50 -5.48 20.17
CA ALA A 36 3.60 -4.37 19.91
C ALA A 36 4.33 -3.08 20.30
N GLU A 37 5.09 -2.52 19.37
CA GLU A 37 5.56 -1.15 19.42
C GLU A 37 4.30 -0.29 19.61
N GLU A 38 4.27 0.48 20.70
CA GLU A 38 3.18 1.41 20.98
C GLU A 38 2.86 2.18 19.70
N ALA A 39 1.61 2.07 19.22
CA ALA A 39 1.25 2.41 17.85
C ALA A 39 1.55 3.87 17.55
N ARG A 40 2.76 4.13 17.03
CA ARG A 40 3.17 5.48 16.66
C ARG A 40 2.35 5.86 15.44
N PRO A 41 1.62 6.98 15.47
CA PRO A 41 0.88 7.42 14.30
C PRO A 41 1.86 7.59 13.15
N LEU A 42 1.53 6.99 12.01
CA LEU A 42 2.29 7.17 10.77
C LEU A 42 2.15 8.64 10.35
N LYS A 43 3.28 9.35 10.31
CA LYS A 43 3.33 10.77 9.99
C LYS A 43 4.09 10.98 8.69
N VAL A 44 3.55 11.85 7.85
CA VAL A 44 4.26 12.43 6.71
C VAL A 44 4.63 13.86 7.09
N VAL A 45 5.91 14.22 6.98
CA VAL A 45 6.43 15.53 7.40
C VAL A 45 7.02 16.23 6.19
N PHE A 46 6.65 17.50 6.01
CA PHE A 46 7.14 18.36 4.94
C PHE A 46 8.09 19.41 5.51
N ALA A 47 9.22 19.66 4.83
CA ALA A 47 10.24 20.59 5.31
C ALA A 47 9.97 22.06 4.89
N ALA A 48 9.04 22.28 3.95
CA ALA A 48 8.72 23.60 3.42
C ALA A 48 7.27 23.65 2.90
N PRO A 49 6.69 24.85 2.75
CA PRO A 49 5.38 25.04 2.12
C PRO A 49 5.34 24.57 0.65
N ALA A 50 4.18 24.14 0.20
CA ALA A 50 3.95 23.67 -1.17
C ALA A 50 4.08 24.82 -2.18
N ARG A 51 4.82 24.57 -3.27
CA ARG A 51 4.91 25.48 -4.43
C ARG A 51 3.99 25.04 -5.56
N TYR A 52 3.85 23.73 -5.73
CA TYR A 52 2.98 23.13 -6.73
C TYR A 52 1.87 22.33 -6.05
N PHE A 53 0.80 22.07 -6.80
CA PHE A 53 -0.33 21.27 -6.33
C PHE A 53 0.09 19.86 -5.86
N THR A 54 1.07 19.27 -6.53
CA THR A 54 1.61 17.94 -6.24
C THR A 54 2.34 17.86 -4.90
N ASP A 55 2.70 19.00 -4.32
CA ASP A 55 3.43 19.07 -3.04
C ASP A 55 2.48 19.30 -1.85
N ALA A 56 1.21 19.62 -2.12
CA ALA A 56 0.22 19.94 -1.10
C ALA A 56 -0.32 18.67 -0.43
N ALA A 57 -0.57 18.72 0.88
CA ALA A 57 -1.01 17.56 1.65
C ALA A 57 -2.52 17.32 1.47
N PRO A 58 -2.95 16.14 0.98
CA PRO A 58 -4.37 15.83 0.82
C PRO A 58 -5.00 15.40 2.14
N ILE A 59 -6.19 15.93 2.43
CA ILE A 59 -7.06 15.52 3.54
C ILE A 59 -8.49 15.33 3.05
N GLY A 60 -9.28 14.48 3.71
CA GLY A 60 -10.69 14.32 3.35
C GLY A 60 -11.42 13.33 4.23
N ASN A 61 -12.76 13.40 4.19
CA ASN A 61 -13.67 12.52 4.91
C ASN A 61 -14.55 11.66 3.98
N GLY A 62 -14.18 11.57 2.70
CA GLY A 62 -14.94 10.86 1.67
C GLY A 62 -16.05 11.66 0.98
N ARG A 63 -16.48 12.81 1.54
CA ARG A 63 -17.47 13.72 0.90
C ARG A 63 -16.85 15.08 0.55
N LEU A 64 -16.05 15.59 1.47
CA LEU A 64 -15.25 16.79 1.30
C LEU A 64 -13.77 16.39 1.32
N GLY A 65 -13.01 16.97 0.40
CA GLY A 65 -11.55 16.89 0.36
C GLY A 65 -10.95 18.29 0.41
N ALA A 66 -9.71 18.37 0.89
CA ALA A 66 -8.91 19.57 0.78
C ALA A 66 -7.44 19.26 0.52
N LEU A 67 -6.73 20.23 -0.06
CA LEU A 67 -5.28 20.22 -0.15
C LEU A 67 -4.71 21.39 0.66
N VAL A 68 -3.76 21.09 1.53
CA VAL A 68 -3.11 22.03 2.44
C VAL A 68 -1.77 22.47 1.86
N TRP A 69 -1.55 23.77 1.70
CA TRP A 69 -0.33 24.30 1.08
C TRP A 69 0.75 24.68 2.11
N GLY A 70 0.39 24.99 3.36
CA GLY A 70 1.34 25.18 4.45
C GLY A 70 2.06 26.55 4.43
N GLY A 71 1.46 27.56 3.81
CA GLY A 71 2.07 28.90 3.68
C GLY A 71 2.07 29.67 5.00
N VAL A 72 3.24 30.08 5.49
CA VAL A 72 3.39 30.72 6.82
C VAL A 72 2.71 32.09 6.90
N THR A 73 2.91 32.96 5.91
CA THR A 73 2.31 34.30 5.89
C THR A 73 0.86 34.28 5.42
N SER A 74 0.54 33.37 4.49
CA SER A 74 -0.80 33.18 3.94
C SER A 74 -0.99 31.71 3.62
N GLU A 75 -1.96 31.09 4.27
CA GLU A 75 -2.36 29.72 3.99
C GLU A 75 -3.30 29.64 2.78
N LYS A 76 -3.27 28.52 2.07
CA LYS A 76 -4.17 28.23 0.97
C LYS A 76 -4.72 26.82 1.15
N LEU A 77 -6.04 26.73 1.37
CA LEU A 77 -6.77 25.47 1.36
C LEU A 77 -7.57 25.39 0.06
N GLN A 78 -7.25 24.41 -0.79
CA GLN A 78 -8.08 24.11 -1.95
C GLN A 78 -9.12 23.08 -1.57
N LEU A 79 -10.40 23.37 -1.80
CA LEU A 79 -11.52 22.53 -1.38
C LEU A 79 -12.15 21.80 -2.56
N ASN A 80 -12.46 20.53 -2.37
CA ASN A 80 -13.17 19.68 -3.31
C ASN A 80 -14.39 19.06 -2.64
N ARG A 81 -15.49 18.92 -3.39
CA ARG A 81 -16.71 18.24 -2.97
C ARG A 81 -17.06 17.19 -4.02
N ASN A 82 -17.59 16.07 -3.58
CA ASN A 82 -18.28 15.11 -4.44
C ASN A 82 -19.75 15.52 -4.59
#